data_AF-A0A392P4L0-F1
#
_entry.id   AF-A0A392P4L0-F1
#
_cell.length_a   1.000
_cell.length_b   1.000
_cell.length_c   1.000
_cell.angle_alpha   90.00
_cell.angle_beta   90.00
_cell.angle_gamma   90.00
#
_symmetry.space_group_name_H-M   'P 1'
#
loop_
_entity.id
_entity.type
_entity.pdbx_description
1 polymer ?
#
loop_
_entity_poly.entity_id
_entity_poly.type
_entity_poly.pdbx_seq_one_letter_code
_entity_poly.pdbx_strand_id
1 'polypeptide(L)'
;MNVNTSMTNVTGRVIGPPALKLSDPRGKSTSVKLDAEKCHWNLLGRSMVEGKPVECWGILDFTSNGPNWGRLRGNQFVNNLMDKYRKLGIVMKEPVCYEHSSMQKLGDYNSLSDLLEKINDRVQKNCRQRLQFLLCVMANRDHGYKCLKWIAETKVGIVTQCCLSGNANEGKDQYLTNLALKINAKIGGSNVELINRLPHFEDESHVMFIGADVNHPGSRDIDSPSI
;
A
#
# COMPACT_ATOMS: atom_id res chain seq x y z
N MET A 1 -22.50 37.39 -33.88
CA MET A 1 -21.38 36.62 -33.30
C MET A 1 -21.36 35.30 -34.05
N ASN A 2 -20.30 34.99 -34.80
CA ASN A 2 -20.18 33.70 -35.50
C ASN A 2 -19.14 32.84 -34.74
N VAL A 3 -19.52 31.62 -34.39
CA VAL A 3 -18.62 30.64 -33.75
C VAL A 3 -18.02 29.78 -34.84
N ASN A 4 -16.69 29.68 -34.87
CA ASN A 4 -16.00 28.78 -35.80
C ASN A 4 -16.24 27.33 -35.38
N THR A 5 -16.65 26.49 -36.33
CA THR A 5 -16.95 25.06 -36.10
C THR A 5 -15.72 24.17 -36.20
N SER A 6 -14.57 24.69 -36.65
CA SER A 6 -13.30 23.97 -36.66
C SER A 6 -12.57 24.11 -35.32
N MET A 7 -11.98 23.01 -34.84
CA MET A 7 -11.11 23.04 -33.66
C MET A 7 -9.89 23.95 -33.90
N THR A 8 -9.46 24.64 -32.84
CA THR A 8 -8.24 25.44 -32.89
C THR A 8 -7.01 24.54 -32.97
N ASN A 9 -6.18 24.74 -33.99
CA ASN A 9 -4.90 24.03 -34.11
C ASN A 9 -3.87 24.61 -33.14
N VAL A 10 -3.24 23.74 -32.35
CA VAL A 10 -2.16 24.09 -31.42
C VAL A 10 -0.98 23.14 -31.60
N THR A 11 0.24 23.67 -31.47
CA THR A 11 1.47 22.88 -31.53
C THR A 11 1.88 22.43 -30.13
N GLY A 12 1.84 21.12 -29.87
CA GLY A 12 2.28 20.52 -28.61
C GLY A 12 3.74 20.03 -28.64
N ARG A 13 4.24 19.57 -27.49
CA ARG A 13 5.53 18.88 -27.35
C ARG A 13 5.37 17.61 -26.52
N VAL A 14 6.07 16.55 -26.89
CA VAL A 14 6.16 15.30 -26.11
C VAL A 14 7.46 15.30 -25.32
N ILE A 15 7.36 15.29 -23.99
CA ILE A 15 8.53 15.24 -23.11
C ILE A 15 8.94 13.77 -22.94
N GLY A 16 10.24 13.49 -23.10
CA GLY A 16 10.78 12.14 -22.91
C GLY A 16 10.62 11.65 -21.47
N PRO A 17 10.35 10.34 -21.25
CA PRO A 17 10.17 9.82 -19.90
C PRO A 17 11.50 9.81 -19.12
N PRO A 18 11.46 9.96 -17.79
CA PRO A 18 12.66 9.87 -16.98
C PRO A 18 13.20 8.44 -16.90
N ALA A 19 14.48 8.30 -16.57
CA ALA A 19 15.06 7.02 -16.22
C ALA A 19 14.82 6.73 -14.74
N LEU A 20 14.33 5.52 -14.45
CA LEU A 20 14.02 5.07 -13.09
C LEU A 20 15.17 4.25 -12.53
N LYS A 21 15.49 4.49 -11.26
CA LYS A 21 16.39 3.71 -10.44
C LYS A 21 15.57 2.65 -9.70
N LEU A 22 15.99 1.40 -9.85
CA LEU A 22 15.51 0.24 -9.09
C LEU A 22 16.72 -0.53 -8.56
N SER A 23 16.51 -1.59 -7.79
CA SER A 23 17.57 -2.53 -7.42
C SER A 23 17.38 -3.86 -8.12
N ASP A 24 18.39 -4.71 -8.14
CA ASP A 24 18.23 -6.14 -8.36
C ASP A 24 17.96 -6.85 -7.02
N PRO A 25 17.54 -8.13 -7.00
CA PRO A 25 17.34 -8.88 -5.76
C PRO A 25 18.60 -9.06 -4.90
N ARG A 26 19.80 -8.68 -5.38
CA ARG A 26 21.06 -8.67 -4.62
C ARG A 26 21.38 -7.29 -4.06
N GLY A 27 20.49 -6.30 -4.23
CA GLY A 27 20.65 -4.93 -3.76
C GLY A 27 21.48 -4.03 -4.70
N LYS A 28 21.86 -4.50 -5.90
CA LYS A 28 22.60 -3.67 -6.85
C LYS A 28 21.67 -2.74 -7.61
N SER A 29 21.96 -1.43 -7.58
CA SER A 29 21.18 -0.45 -8.35
C SER A 29 21.21 -0.74 -9.86
N THR A 30 20.05 -0.64 -10.48
CA THR A 30 19.80 -0.88 -11.91
C THR A 30 18.97 0.27 -12.49
N SER A 31 19.34 0.69 -13.71
CA SER A 31 18.63 1.72 -14.47
C SER A 31 17.53 1.12 -15.34
N VAL A 32 16.38 1.78 -15.40
CA VAL A 32 15.26 1.43 -16.28
C VAL A 32 14.88 2.62 -17.13
N LYS A 33 14.99 2.45 -18.44
CA LYS A 33 14.37 3.36 -19.39
C LYS A 33 12.93 2.93 -19.63
N LEU A 34 12.00 3.87 -19.51
CA LEU A 34 10.60 3.63 -19.82
C LEU A 34 10.41 3.58 -21.33
N ASP A 35 9.48 2.73 -21.77
CA ASP A 35 8.98 2.74 -23.14
C ASP A 35 8.29 4.10 -23.39
N ALA A 36 8.72 4.80 -24.45
CA ALA A 36 8.25 6.15 -24.76
C ALA A 36 6.80 6.19 -25.26
N GLU A 37 6.26 5.07 -25.74
CA GLU A 37 4.88 4.97 -26.23
C GLU A 37 3.93 4.45 -25.14
N LYS A 38 4.41 3.52 -24.28
CA LYS A 38 3.57 2.85 -23.28
C LYS A 38 3.67 3.46 -21.88
N CYS A 39 4.74 4.18 -21.55
CA CYS A 39 5.00 4.79 -20.24
C CYS A 39 4.82 3.84 -19.03
N HIS A 40 4.99 2.53 -19.22
CA HIS A 40 4.79 1.51 -18.19
C HIS A 40 6.13 0.90 -17.74
N TRP A 41 6.17 0.45 -16.49
CA TRP A 41 7.25 -0.35 -15.93
C TRP A 41 6.71 -1.44 -15.01
N ASN A 42 7.55 -2.44 -14.73
CA ASN A 42 7.27 -3.48 -13.75
C ASN A 42 8.56 -3.90 -13.02
N LEU A 43 8.40 -4.76 -12.01
CA LEU A 43 9.49 -5.31 -11.20
C LEU A 43 9.96 -6.70 -11.70
N LEU A 44 9.72 -7.08 -12.96
CA LEU A 44 10.19 -8.37 -13.47
C LEU A 44 11.71 -8.45 -13.40
N GLY A 45 12.23 -9.38 -12.59
CA GLY A 45 13.67 -9.54 -12.35
C GLY A 45 14.34 -8.40 -11.57
N ARG A 46 13.55 -7.54 -10.92
CA ARG A 46 14.03 -6.35 -10.20
C ARG A 46 13.45 -6.30 -8.78
N SER A 47 13.97 -5.38 -7.99
CA SER A 47 13.58 -5.10 -6.61
C SER A 47 13.39 -3.59 -6.39
N MET A 48 12.83 -3.27 -5.23
CA MET A 48 12.67 -1.92 -4.69
C MET A 48 14.04 -1.30 -4.42
N VAL A 49 14.15 0.02 -4.56
CA VAL A 49 15.41 0.73 -4.27
C VAL A 49 15.85 0.51 -2.83
N GLU A 50 14.93 0.71 -1.90
CA GLU A 50 15.09 0.44 -0.49
C GLU A 50 13.92 -0.44 -0.02
N GLY A 51 14.14 -1.76 -0.09
CA GLY A 51 13.23 -2.75 0.45
C GLY A 51 13.44 -2.92 1.96
N LYS A 52 12.45 -2.54 2.76
CA LYS A 52 12.50 -2.66 4.22
C LYS A 52 12.19 -4.10 4.68
N PRO A 53 13.03 -4.71 5.54
CA PRO A 53 12.71 -5.98 6.17
C PRO A 53 11.42 -5.93 6.97
N VAL A 54 10.64 -7.01 6.90
CA VAL A 54 9.42 -7.20 7.67
C VAL A 54 9.67 -8.28 8.72
N GLU A 55 9.72 -7.88 9.98
CA GLU A 55 10.10 -8.73 11.12
C GLU A 55 8.98 -8.86 12.15
N CYS A 56 8.28 -7.77 12.46
CA CYS A 56 7.22 -7.73 13.47
C CYS A 56 5.93 -7.23 12.81
N TRP A 57 5.12 -8.16 12.30
CA TRP A 57 3.85 -7.88 11.63
C TRP A 57 2.82 -8.94 11.99
N GLY A 58 1.54 -8.64 11.78
CA GLY A 58 0.45 -9.54 12.14
C GLY A 58 -0.67 -9.56 11.12
N ILE A 59 -1.60 -10.49 11.29
CA ILE A 59 -2.80 -10.62 10.46
C ILE A 59 -4.03 -10.46 11.33
N LEU A 60 -4.99 -9.65 10.86
CA LEU A 60 -6.35 -9.59 11.37
C LEU A 60 -7.31 -10.01 10.25
N ASP A 61 -7.87 -11.21 10.38
CA ASP A 61 -8.69 -11.87 9.38
C ASP A 61 -10.18 -11.80 9.73
N PHE A 62 -10.91 -10.93 9.04
CA PHE A 62 -12.36 -10.75 9.22
C PHE A 62 -13.21 -11.79 8.48
N THR A 63 -12.59 -12.73 7.77
CA THR A 63 -13.30 -13.69 6.90
C THR A 63 -13.66 -14.99 7.60
N SER A 64 -13.24 -15.15 8.85
CA SER A 64 -13.24 -16.43 9.56
C SER A 64 -14.63 -16.91 9.95
N ASN A 65 -15.57 -15.98 10.15
CA ASN A 65 -16.97 -16.28 10.49
C ASN A 65 -17.90 -16.15 9.27
N GLY A 66 -17.35 -16.05 8.05
CA GLY A 66 -18.11 -15.93 6.80
C GLY A 66 -18.25 -17.28 6.07
N PRO A 67 -18.95 -17.29 4.92
CA PRO A 67 -19.05 -18.47 4.07
C PRO A 67 -17.66 -19.00 3.67
N ASN A 68 -17.50 -20.33 3.61
CA ASN A 68 -16.21 -20.98 3.30
C ASN A 68 -15.55 -20.48 2.01
N TRP A 69 -16.33 -20.07 1.00
CA TRP A 69 -15.80 -19.57 -0.28
C TRP A 69 -15.09 -18.21 -0.17
N GLY A 70 -15.44 -17.40 0.84
CA GLY A 70 -14.83 -16.09 1.08
C GLY A 70 -13.73 -16.09 2.13
N ARG A 71 -13.46 -17.25 2.77
CA ARG A 71 -12.47 -17.38 3.84
C ARG A 71 -11.04 -17.29 3.28
N LEU A 72 -10.18 -16.56 3.97
CA LEU A 72 -8.77 -16.45 3.63
C LEU A 72 -8.10 -17.82 3.80
N ARG A 73 -7.31 -18.22 2.80
CA ARG A 73 -6.39 -19.36 2.89
C ARG A 73 -5.10 -18.90 3.55
N GLY A 74 -5.17 -18.62 4.85
CA GLY A 74 -4.13 -17.94 5.63
C GLY A 74 -2.71 -18.44 5.35
N ASN A 75 -2.46 -19.74 5.58
CA ASN A 75 -1.13 -20.34 5.39
C ASN A 75 -0.62 -20.21 3.94
N GLN A 76 -1.49 -20.47 2.96
CA GLN A 76 -1.11 -20.34 1.53
C GLN A 76 -0.78 -18.89 1.19
N PHE A 77 -1.61 -17.96 1.66
CA PHE A 77 -1.41 -16.53 1.40
C PHE A 77 -0.12 -16.00 2.05
N VAL A 78 0.16 -16.36 3.30
CA VAL A 78 1.40 -15.97 4.00
C VAL A 78 2.62 -16.51 3.25
N ASN A 79 2.63 -17.79 2.90
CA ASN A 79 3.72 -18.40 2.14
C ASN A 79 3.94 -17.69 0.80
N ASN A 80 2.87 -17.43 0.05
CA ASN A 80 2.95 -16.72 -1.23
C ASN A 80 3.50 -15.30 -1.09
N LEU A 81 3.09 -14.58 -0.04
CA LEU A 81 3.57 -13.22 0.23
C LEU A 81 5.04 -13.22 0.64
N MET A 82 5.45 -14.11 1.54
CA MET A 82 6.84 -14.28 1.93
C MET A 82 7.73 -14.68 0.76
N ASP A 83 7.26 -15.59 -0.10
CA ASP A 83 7.95 -15.97 -1.33
C ASP A 83 8.10 -14.79 -2.29
N LYS A 84 7.09 -13.92 -2.38
CA LYS A 84 7.18 -12.69 -3.16
C LYS A 84 8.27 -11.76 -2.60
N TYR A 85 8.31 -11.55 -1.29
CA TYR A 85 9.37 -10.76 -0.64
C TYR A 85 10.77 -11.35 -0.87
N ARG A 86 10.91 -12.67 -0.74
CA ARG A 86 12.16 -13.40 -1.03
C ARG A 86 12.63 -13.20 -2.47
N LYS A 87 11.72 -13.26 -3.46
CA LYS A 87 12.04 -12.99 -4.88
C LYS A 87 12.46 -11.54 -5.13
N LEU A 88 11.98 -10.61 -4.31
CA LEU A 88 12.41 -9.22 -4.31
C LEU A 88 13.73 -9.04 -3.52
N GLY A 89 14.32 -10.08 -2.92
CA GLY A 89 15.53 -9.93 -2.11
C GLY A 89 15.29 -9.23 -0.77
N ILE A 90 14.05 -9.22 -0.28
CA ILE A 90 13.66 -8.58 0.98
C ILE A 90 13.26 -9.67 1.97
N VAL A 91 13.70 -9.55 3.21
CA VAL A 91 13.34 -10.50 4.27
C VAL A 91 11.94 -10.18 4.80
N MET A 92 11.08 -11.19 4.84
CA MET A 92 9.81 -11.17 5.58
C MET A 92 9.76 -12.40 6.49
N LYS A 93 9.69 -12.19 7.80
CA LYS A 93 9.50 -13.25 8.80
C LYS A 93 8.03 -13.68 8.85
N GLU A 94 7.75 -14.81 9.51
CA GLU A 94 6.39 -15.22 9.83
C GLU A 94 5.65 -14.15 10.67
N PRO A 95 4.33 -14.01 10.54
CA PRO A 95 3.57 -13.06 11.32
C PRO A 95 3.60 -13.44 12.81
N VAL A 96 3.84 -12.45 13.68
CA VAL A 96 3.94 -12.66 15.14
C VAL A 96 2.56 -12.88 15.79
N CYS A 97 1.49 -12.56 15.08
CA CYS A 97 0.13 -12.87 15.50
C CYS A 97 -0.81 -13.06 14.30
N TYR A 98 -1.83 -13.89 14.52
CA TYR A 98 -2.92 -14.12 13.59
C TYR A 98 -4.22 -14.08 14.40
N GLU A 99 -5.00 -13.01 14.21
CA GLU A 99 -6.30 -12.84 14.85
C GLU A 99 -7.45 -13.07 13.89
N HIS A 100 -8.50 -13.68 14.41
CA HIS A 100 -9.75 -13.88 13.69
C HIS A 100 -10.82 -12.94 14.23
N SER A 101 -11.60 -12.36 13.34
CA SER A 101 -12.75 -11.53 13.68
C SER A 101 -13.84 -11.72 12.63
N SER A 102 -14.97 -11.03 12.80
CA SER A 102 -16.04 -11.03 11.81
C SER A 102 -16.25 -9.65 11.22
N MET A 103 -16.73 -9.61 9.97
CA MET A 103 -17.03 -8.36 9.27
C MET A 103 -17.99 -7.46 10.06
N GLN A 104 -18.93 -8.02 10.84
CA GLN A 104 -19.84 -7.24 11.68
C GLN A 104 -19.10 -6.32 12.67
N LYS A 105 -17.92 -6.74 13.15
CA LYS A 105 -17.11 -5.97 14.10
C LYS A 105 -16.54 -4.68 13.50
N LEU A 106 -16.48 -4.56 12.17
CA LEU A 106 -16.05 -3.33 11.50
C LEU A 106 -17.03 -2.17 11.72
N GLY A 107 -18.30 -2.47 11.97
CA GLY A 107 -19.35 -1.48 12.27
C GLY A 107 -19.48 -1.14 13.75
N ASP A 108 -18.83 -1.87 14.64
CA ASP A 108 -18.86 -1.63 16.09
C ASP A 108 -17.56 -0.97 16.55
N TYR A 109 -17.64 0.33 16.80
CA TYR A 109 -16.50 1.15 17.20
C TYR A 109 -15.79 0.62 18.46
N ASN A 110 -16.52 0.37 19.55
CA ASN A 110 -15.92 0.01 20.84
C ASN A 110 -15.24 -1.36 20.72
N SER A 111 -15.96 -2.32 20.15
CA SER A 111 -15.45 -3.67 19.96
C SER A 111 -14.23 -3.72 19.03
N LEU A 112 -14.17 -2.85 18.03
CA LEU A 112 -13.02 -2.76 17.12
C LEU A 112 -11.82 -2.08 17.77
N SER A 113 -12.02 -1.01 18.54
CA SER A 113 -10.96 -0.34 19.32
C SER A 113 -10.30 -1.31 20.29
N ASP A 114 -11.11 -1.98 21.11
CA ASP A 114 -10.64 -2.99 22.07
C ASP A 114 -9.84 -4.10 21.39
N LEU A 115 -10.26 -4.54 20.20
CA LEU A 115 -9.56 -5.59 19.46
C LEU A 115 -8.18 -5.11 18.99
N LEU A 116 -8.10 -3.92 18.41
CA LEU A 116 -6.83 -3.35 17.92
C LEU A 116 -5.86 -3.06 19.07
N GLU A 117 -6.35 -2.53 20.18
CA GLU A 117 -5.56 -2.29 21.40
C GLU A 117 -5.02 -3.61 21.97
N LYS A 118 -5.86 -4.64 22.09
CA LYS A 118 -5.43 -5.98 22.55
C LYS A 118 -4.37 -6.58 21.65
N ILE A 119 -4.50 -6.45 20.33
CA ILE A 119 -3.48 -6.92 19.38
C ILE A 119 -2.16 -6.19 19.62
N ASN A 120 -2.20 -4.86 19.68
CA ASN A 120 -1.02 -4.03 19.86
C ASN A 120 -0.29 -4.35 21.17
N ASP A 121 -1.04 -4.39 22.28
CA ASP A 121 -0.52 -4.68 23.61
C ASP A 121 0.12 -6.06 23.69
N ARG A 122 -0.53 -7.08 23.11
CA ARG A 122 -0.01 -8.44 23.12
C ARG A 122 1.28 -8.57 22.31
N VAL A 123 1.34 -7.94 21.13
CA VAL A 123 2.57 -7.92 20.32
C VAL A 123 3.69 -7.19 21.07
N GLN A 124 3.39 -6.02 21.65
CA GLN A 124 4.36 -5.26 22.42
C GLN A 124 4.91 -6.06 23.61
N LYS A 125 4.06 -6.78 24.34
CA LYS A 125 4.45 -7.64 25.48
C LYS A 125 5.29 -8.84 25.05
N ASN A 126 4.89 -9.53 23.98
CA ASN A 126 5.53 -10.78 23.56
C ASN A 126 6.82 -10.56 22.76
N CYS A 127 6.82 -9.60 21.84
CA CYS A 127 7.93 -9.37 20.92
C CYS A 127 8.91 -8.30 21.42
N ARG A 128 8.52 -7.51 22.44
CA ARG A 128 9.28 -6.33 22.91
C ARG A 128 9.63 -5.34 21.77
N GLN A 129 8.83 -5.36 20.71
CA GLN A 129 8.98 -4.56 19.50
C GLN A 129 7.62 -4.03 19.10
N ARG A 130 7.61 -2.85 18.48
CA ARG A 130 6.40 -2.27 17.92
C ARG A 130 6.03 -3.01 16.63
N LEU A 131 4.73 -3.25 16.46
CA LEU A 131 4.18 -3.79 15.23
C LEU A 131 4.48 -2.84 14.05
N GLN A 132 5.20 -3.33 13.03
CA GLN A 132 5.53 -2.56 11.82
C GLN A 132 4.28 -2.30 10.97
N PHE A 133 3.41 -3.29 10.83
CA PHE A 133 2.07 -3.13 10.29
C PHE A 133 1.15 -4.30 10.67
N LEU A 134 -0.16 -4.07 10.59
CA LEU A 134 -1.20 -5.09 10.68
C LEU A 134 -1.85 -5.29 9.31
N LEU A 135 -1.82 -6.52 8.80
CA LEU A 135 -2.53 -6.89 7.57
C LEU A 135 -3.98 -7.23 7.91
N CYS A 136 -4.91 -6.40 7.45
CA CYS A 136 -6.34 -6.57 7.72
C CYS A 136 -7.04 -7.18 6.49
N VAL A 137 -7.46 -8.43 6.56
CA VAL A 137 -8.09 -9.14 5.44
C VAL A 137 -9.61 -9.14 5.60
N MET A 138 -10.30 -8.63 4.60
CA MET A 138 -11.76 -8.50 4.57
C MET A 138 -12.36 -9.40 3.50
N ALA A 139 -13.58 -9.88 3.71
CA ALA A 139 -14.25 -10.72 2.71
C ALA A 139 -14.68 -9.91 1.48
N ASN A 140 -15.22 -8.72 1.73
CA ASN A 140 -15.77 -7.81 0.73
C ASN A 140 -15.46 -6.36 1.10
N ARG A 141 -15.75 -5.42 0.19
CA ARG A 141 -15.73 -3.99 0.51
C ARG A 141 -16.80 -3.69 1.54
N ASP A 142 -16.46 -2.88 2.54
CA ASP A 142 -17.33 -2.56 3.66
C ASP A 142 -17.07 -1.12 4.13
N HIS A 143 -18.13 -0.38 4.49
CA HIS A 143 -18.01 0.99 4.98
C HIS A 143 -17.24 1.09 6.30
N GLY A 144 -17.28 0.05 7.13
CA GLY A 144 -16.50 -0.07 8.36
C GLY A 144 -14.99 -0.10 8.16
N TYR A 145 -14.51 -0.26 6.90
CA TYR A 145 -13.12 0.02 6.55
C TYR A 145 -12.65 1.41 7.01
N LYS A 146 -13.51 2.43 6.90
CA LYS A 146 -13.19 3.80 7.34
C LYS A 146 -13.00 3.85 8.85
N CYS A 147 -13.85 3.15 9.61
CA CYS A 147 -13.77 3.04 11.05
C CYS A 147 -12.47 2.33 11.48
N LEU A 148 -12.16 1.18 10.87
CA LEU A 148 -10.91 0.45 11.07
C LEU A 148 -9.69 1.36 10.86
N LYS A 149 -9.66 2.09 9.73
CA LYS A 149 -8.56 2.99 9.39
C LYS A 149 -8.41 4.12 10.38
N TRP A 150 -9.51 4.80 10.68
CA TRP A 150 -9.51 5.91 11.63
C TRP A 150 -9.03 5.48 13.01
N ILE A 151 -9.59 4.41 13.59
CA ILE A 151 -9.19 3.93 14.92
C ILE A 151 -7.72 3.49 14.91
N ALA A 152 -7.33 2.65 13.94
CA ALA A 152 -5.97 2.12 13.90
C ALA A 152 -4.93 3.24 13.77
N GLU A 153 -5.13 4.20 12.87
CA GLU A 153 -4.11 5.19 12.54
C GLU A 153 -4.12 6.41 13.47
N THR A 154 -5.27 6.78 14.05
CA THR A 154 -5.38 7.98 14.91
C THR A 154 -5.44 7.69 16.41
N LYS A 155 -6.04 6.56 16.83
CA LYS A 155 -6.23 6.25 18.26
C LYS A 155 -5.17 5.28 18.77
N VAL A 156 -4.95 4.19 18.04
CA VAL A 156 -4.03 3.12 18.49
C VAL A 156 -2.61 3.32 17.96
N GLY A 157 -2.46 3.98 16.80
CA GLY A 157 -1.17 4.24 16.17
C GLY A 157 -0.58 3.02 15.44
N ILE A 158 -1.41 2.17 14.83
CA ILE A 158 -0.99 1.02 14.04
C ILE A 158 -1.05 1.35 12.55
N VAL A 159 0.07 1.11 11.85
CA VAL A 159 0.08 1.12 10.39
C VAL A 159 -0.70 -0.09 9.87
N THR A 160 -1.68 0.12 9.01
CA THR A 160 -2.50 -0.99 8.48
C THR A 160 -2.40 -1.12 6.97
N GLN A 161 -2.34 -2.36 6.48
CA GLN A 161 -2.55 -2.69 5.08
C GLN A 161 -3.77 -3.60 4.96
N CYS A 162 -4.80 -3.13 4.25
CA CYS A 162 -6.02 -3.90 4.07
C CYS A 162 -6.06 -4.58 2.70
N CYS A 163 -6.69 -5.73 2.62
CA CYS A 163 -6.92 -6.41 1.35
C CYS A 163 -8.19 -7.28 1.37
N LEU A 164 -8.64 -7.67 0.17
CA LEU A 164 -9.78 -8.58 0.03
C LEU A 164 -9.28 -10.01 -0.10
N SER A 165 -9.95 -10.94 0.60
CA SER A 165 -9.59 -12.36 0.60
C SER A 165 -9.67 -12.98 -0.80
N GLY A 166 -10.61 -12.54 -1.66
CA GLY A 166 -10.69 -13.02 -3.04
C GLY A 166 -9.38 -12.83 -3.81
N ASN A 167 -8.82 -11.62 -3.80
CA ASN A 167 -7.54 -11.34 -4.48
C ASN A 167 -6.35 -12.00 -3.77
N ALA A 168 -6.38 -12.03 -2.43
CA ALA A 168 -5.36 -12.69 -1.62
C ALA A 168 -5.28 -14.21 -1.90
N ASN A 169 -6.43 -14.87 -1.99
CA ASN A 169 -6.56 -16.29 -2.27
C ASN A 169 -6.19 -16.64 -3.72
N GLU A 170 -6.51 -15.77 -4.68
CA GLU A 170 -6.10 -15.96 -6.07
C GLU A 170 -4.57 -15.93 -6.21
N GLY A 171 -3.89 -15.14 -5.37
CA GLY A 171 -2.43 -15.19 -5.24
C GLY A 171 -1.67 -14.78 -6.50
N LYS A 172 -2.31 -14.01 -7.40
CA LYS A 172 -1.68 -13.52 -8.64
C LYS A 172 -0.37 -12.79 -8.32
N ASP A 173 0.67 -13.09 -9.10
CA ASP A 173 2.00 -12.53 -8.92
C ASP A 173 2.00 -10.99 -8.93
N GLN A 174 1.27 -10.39 -9.88
CA GLN A 174 1.12 -8.95 -10.00
C GLN A 174 0.42 -8.34 -8.76
N TYR A 175 -0.58 -9.04 -8.22
CA TYR A 175 -1.30 -8.57 -7.03
C TYR A 175 -0.38 -8.58 -5.79
N LEU A 176 0.35 -9.66 -5.57
CA LEU A 176 1.30 -9.76 -4.46
C LEU A 176 2.43 -8.72 -4.59
N THR A 177 2.88 -8.45 -5.81
CA THR A 177 3.87 -7.40 -6.10
C THR A 177 3.33 -6.03 -5.73
N ASN A 178 2.10 -5.70 -6.15
CA ASN A 178 1.45 -4.43 -5.80
C ASN A 178 1.18 -4.31 -4.29
N LEU A 179 0.86 -5.42 -3.62
CA LEU A 179 0.69 -5.44 -2.17
C LEU A 179 2.03 -5.17 -1.46
N ALA A 180 3.12 -5.81 -1.89
CA ALA A 180 4.46 -5.60 -1.36
C ALA A 180 4.92 -4.15 -1.54
N LEU A 181 4.66 -3.54 -2.71
CA LEU A 181 4.94 -2.11 -2.95
C LEU A 181 4.25 -1.20 -1.94
N LYS A 182 2.97 -1.46 -1.62
CA LYS A 182 2.21 -0.67 -0.65
C LYS A 182 2.72 -0.88 0.77
N ILE A 183 3.06 -2.11 1.15
CA ILE A 183 3.60 -2.42 2.47
C ILE A 183 4.96 -1.74 2.64
N ASN A 184 5.87 -1.88 1.67
CA ASN A 184 7.20 -1.27 1.73
C ASN A 184 7.14 0.24 1.95
N ALA A 185 6.31 0.94 1.17
CA ALA A 185 6.11 2.39 1.34
C ALA A 185 5.58 2.75 2.74
N LYS A 186 4.64 1.96 3.27
CA LYS A 186 4.03 2.21 4.59
C LYS A 186 4.98 2.00 5.76
N ILE A 187 5.97 1.13 5.62
CA ILE A 187 7.01 0.90 6.63
C ILE A 187 8.28 1.73 6.38
N GLY A 188 8.18 2.73 5.50
CA GLY A 188 9.24 3.72 5.27
C GLY A 188 10.30 3.32 4.24
N GLY A 189 10.00 2.39 3.34
CA GLY A 189 10.88 2.02 2.22
C GLY A 189 10.65 2.84 0.94
N SER A 190 11.64 2.83 0.07
CA SER A 190 11.63 3.48 -1.25
C SER A 190 11.47 2.44 -2.35
N ASN A 191 10.36 2.51 -3.10
CA ASN A 191 10.09 1.53 -4.15
C ASN A 191 10.89 1.81 -5.42
N VAL A 192 10.92 3.08 -5.85
CA VAL A 192 11.51 3.54 -7.11
C VAL A 192 11.97 4.98 -6.94
N GLU A 193 13.10 5.32 -7.56
CA GLU A 193 13.66 6.68 -7.54
C GLU A 193 13.93 7.15 -8.97
N LEU A 194 14.12 8.45 -9.16
CA LEU A 194 14.70 8.97 -10.39
C LEU A 194 16.22 8.77 -10.35
N ILE A 195 16.83 8.36 -11.47
CA ILE A 195 18.30 8.27 -11.55
C ILE A 195 18.92 9.66 -11.52
N ASN A 196 18.31 10.57 -12.29
CA ASN A 196 18.77 11.93 -12.43
C ASN A 196 17.90 12.85 -11.57
N ARG A 197 18.49 13.98 -11.17
CA ARG A 197 17.72 15.09 -10.60
C ARG A 197 16.69 15.59 -11.62
N LEU A 198 15.64 16.22 -11.10
CA LEU A 198 14.65 16.86 -11.95
C LEU A 198 15.30 18.03 -12.72
N PRO A 199 14.92 18.25 -13.99
CA PRO A 199 15.38 19.41 -14.73
C PRO A 199 15.09 20.71 -13.96
N HIS A 200 15.99 21.69 -14.04
CA HIS A 200 15.95 22.98 -13.34
C HIS A 200 16.29 22.95 -11.84
N PHE A 201 16.74 21.81 -11.33
CA PHE A 201 17.18 21.64 -9.93
C PHE A 201 18.59 21.05 -9.84
N GLU A 202 19.38 21.16 -10.90
CA GLU A 202 20.73 20.58 -10.99
C GLU A 202 21.69 21.24 -9.99
N ASP A 203 21.63 22.56 -9.85
CA ASP A 203 22.51 23.36 -8.98
C ASP A 203 21.99 23.51 -7.54
N GLU A 204 20.74 23.10 -7.28
CA GLU A 204 20.09 23.30 -5.98
C GLU A 204 20.43 22.18 -5.00
N SER A 205 21.05 22.50 -3.86
CA SER A 205 21.46 21.47 -2.89
C SER A 205 20.27 20.79 -2.19
N HIS A 206 19.19 21.54 -1.93
CA HIS A 206 18.01 21.08 -1.18
C HIS A 206 16.73 21.69 -1.76
N VAL A 207 15.80 20.84 -2.19
CA VAL A 207 14.51 21.26 -2.75
C VAL A 207 13.39 20.53 -2.01
N MET A 208 12.36 21.26 -1.61
CA MET A 208 11.16 20.69 -1.00
C MET A 208 9.99 20.74 -2.00
N PHE A 209 9.40 19.58 -2.28
CA PHE A 209 8.18 19.47 -3.08
C PHE A 209 6.97 19.38 -2.14
N ILE A 210 6.01 20.29 -2.31
CA ILE A 210 4.77 20.33 -1.51
C ILE A 210 3.59 20.10 -2.46
N GLY A 211 2.76 19.10 -2.15
CA GLY A 211 1.46 18.89 -2.77
C GLY A 211 0.36 19.31 -1.81
N ALA A 212 -0.60 20.11 -2.29
CA ALA A 212 -1.79 20.49 -1.55
C ALA A 212 -3.02 20.17 -2.40
N ASP A 213 -4.05 19.61 -1.78
CA ASP A 213 -5.32 19.23 -2.40
C ASP A 213 -6.45 19.57 -1.43
N VAL A 214 -7.64 19.84 -1.96
CA VAL A 214 -8.85 20.08 -1.16
C VAL A 214 -9.98 19.21 -1.73
N ASN A 215 -10.50 18.33 -0.88
CA ASN A 215 -11.64 17.48 -1.19
C ASN A 215 -12.90 18.04 -0.53
N HIS A 216 -13.86 18.44 -1.38
CA HIS A 216 -15.17 18.90 -0.93
C HIS A 216 -16.10 17.71 -0.66
N PRO A 217 -17.04 17.86 0.29
CA PRO A 217 -18.10 16.89 0.48
C PRO A 217 -19.01 16.81 -0.75
N GLY A 218 -19.91 15.81 -0.78
CA GLY A 218 -20.83 15.61 -1.90
C GLY A 218 -21.69 16.85 -2.16
N SER A 219 -22.18 17.02 -3.39
CA SER A 219 -22.81 18.26 -3.90
C SER A 219 -24.01 18.82 -3.10
N ARG A 220 -24.50 18.10 -2.09
CA ARG A 220 -25.65 18.46 -1.24
C ARG A 220 -25.35 18.36 0.26
N ASP A 221 -24.12 18.01 0.62
CA ASP A 221 -23.68 17.95 2.00
C ASP A 221 -23.05 19.31 2.34
N ILE A 222 -23.81 20.09 3.12
CA ILE A 222 -23.45 21.44 3.56
C ILE A 222 -22.87 21.48 4.97
N ASP A 223 -22.92 20.34 5.67
CA ASP A 223 -22.57 20.24 7.10
C ASP A 223 -21.14 19.69 7.28
N SER A 224 -20.69 18.83 6.37
CA SER A 224 -19.33 18.28 6.42
C SER A 224 -18.29 19.33 5.99
N PRO A 225 -17.14 19.41 6.67
CA PRO A 225 -16.04 20.28 6.24
C PRO A 225 -15.37 19.73 4.98
N SER A 226 -14.72 20.62 4.23
CA SER A 226 -13.73 20.22 3.22
C SER A 226 -12.42 19.83 3.91
N ILE A 227 -11.68 18.89 3.32
CA ILE A 227 -10.39 18.39 3.82
C ILE A 227 -9.29 18.70 2.83
#